data_AF-A0AAJ2NSD0-F1
#
_entry.id   AF-A0AAJ2NSD0-F1
#
_cell.length_a   1.000
_cell.length_b   1.000
_cell.length_c   1.000
_cell.angle_alpha   90.00
_cell.angle_beta   90.00
_cell.angle_gamma   90.00
#
_symmetry.space_group_name_H-M   'P 1'
#
loop_
_entity.id
_entity.type
_entity.pdbx_description
1 polymer ?
#
loop_
_entity_poly.entity_id
_entity_poly.type
_entity_poly.pdbx_seq_one_letter_code
_entity_poly.pdbx_strand_id
1 'polypeptide(L)'
;IYLTLNPEGAEKLKSMYGDGVVRIFVYADRDTVIQRQRDRQDSDEVIQRHMAYYDETMRYKTKCEHAFENFDSPQVAYQVSELIESYLDRNLTATDY
;
A
#
# COMPACT_ATOMS: atom_id res chain seq x y z
N ILE A 1 -0.01 7.34 -12.71
CA ILE A 1 1.30 6.76 -12.35
C ILE A 1 1.14 6.08 -11.00
N TYR A 2 1.65 4.87 -10.82
CA TYR A 2 1.61 4.14 -9.55
C TYR A 2 3.02 3.92 -9.03
N LEU A 3 3.23 4.11 -7.73
CA LEU A 3 4.54 4.00 -7.08
C LEU A 3 4.42 3.18 -5.80
N THR A 4 5.28 2.17 -5.64
CA THR A 4 5.43 1.44 -4.39
C THR A 4 6.56 2.09 -3.58
N LEU A 5 6.22 2.66 -2.43
CA LEU A 5 7.15 3.45 -1.62
C LEU A 5 7.12 3.02 -0.16
N ASN A 6 8.23 3.23 0.53
CA ASN A 6 8.25 3.22 1.99
C ASN A 6 7.51 4.47 2.55
N PRO A 7 7.21 4.49 3.87
CA PRO A 7 6.55 5.63 4.51
C PRO A 7 7.20 7.00 4.22
N GLU A 8 8.53 7.06 4.26
CA GLU A 8 9.29 8.29 4.01
C GLU A 8 9.06 8.84 2.58
N GLY A 9 9.20 7.98 1.56
CA GLY A 9 8.99 8.37 0.17
C GLY A 9 7.54 8.80 -0.10
N ALA A 10 6.57 8.10 0.50
CA ALA A 10 5.16 8.43 0.39
C ALA A 10 4.84 9.79 1.03
N GLU A 11 5.42 10.10 2.20
CA GLU A 11 5.24 11.38 2.87
C GLU A 11 5.84 12.52 2.05
N LYS A 12 7.02 12.29 1.46
CA LYS A 12 7.65 13.29 0.58
C LYS A 12 6.76 13.64 -0.61
N LEU A 13 6.19 12.64 -1.30
CA LEU A 13 5.24 12.90 -2.38
C LEU A 13 3.99 13.63 -1.91
N LYS A 14 3.41 13.22 -0.77
CA LYS A 14 2.23 13.89 -0.22
C LYS A 14 2.52 15.36 0.12
N SER A 15 3.71 15.67 0.64
CA SER A 15 4.11 17.05 0.94
C SER A 15 4.28 17.92 -0.31
N MET A 16 4.74 17.35 -1.43
CA MET A 16 4.97 18.08 -2.67
C MET A 16 3.70 18.30 -3.50
N TYR A 17 2.77 17.35 -3.47
CA TYR A 17 1.62 17.33 -4.39
C TYR A 17 0.26 17.37 -3.67
N GLY A 18 0.24 17.30 -2.34
CA GLY A 18 -0.98 17.42 -1.52
C GLY A 18 -2.08 16.44 -1.95
N ASP A 19 -3.23 16.99 -2.31
CA ASP A 19 -4.41 16.22 -2.72
C ASP A 19 -4.26 15.53 -4.08
N GLY A 20 -3.23 15.89 -4.86
CA GLY A 20 -2.87 15.18 -6.09
C GLY A 20 -2.26 13.78 -5.85
N VAL A 21 -2.03 13.40 -4.59
CA VAL A 21 -1.51 12.08 -4.20
C VAL A 21 -2.51 11.37 -3.29
N VAL A 22 -2.89 10.17 -3.71
CA VAL A 22 -3.68 9.22 -2.92
C VAL A 22 -2.75 8.09 -2.47
N ARG A 23 -2.71 7.80 -1.17
CA ARG A 23 -1.92 6.71 -0.59
C ARG A 23 -2.83 5.54 -0.26
N ILE A 24 -2.44 4.38 -0.75
CA ILE A 24 -3.10 3.11 -0.49
C ILE A 24 -2.13 2.27 0.33
N PHE A 25 -2.55 1.90 1.55
CA PHE A 25 -1.74 1.09 2.46
C PHE A 25 -2.23 -0.35 2.47
N VAL A 26 -1.44 -1.27 1.94
CA VAL A 26 -1.75 -2.71 1.98
C VAL A 26 -0.94 -3.34 3.10
N TYR A 27 -1.59 -4.04 4.03
CA TYR A 27 -0.92 -4.58 5.22
C TYR A 27 -1.38 -5.99 5.57
N ALA A 28 -0.63 -6.68 6.41
CA ALA A 28 -1.07 -7.91 7.08
C ALA A 28 -0.51 -7.90 8.51
N ASP A 29 -1.07 -8.73 9.38
CA ASP A 29 -0.54 -8.93 10.72
C ASP A 29 0.90 -9.47 10.69
N ARG A 30 1.60 -9.29 11.82
CA ARG A 30 3.01 -9.64 11.97
C ARG A 30 3.30 -11.10 11.62
N ASP A 31 2.44 -12.01 12.10
CA ASP A 31 2.66 -13.45 11.96
C ASP A 31 2.44 -13.88 10.51
N THR A 32 1.42 -13.35 9.86
CA THR A 32 1.19 -13.55 8.41
C THR A 32 2.35 -13.04 7.57
N VAL A 33 2.93 -11.88 7.89
CA VAL A 33 4.10 -11.34 7.15
C VAL A 33 5.33 -12.23 7.34
N ILE A 34 5.56 -12.75 8.55
CA ILE A 34 6.66 -13.69 8.83
C ILE A 34 6.43 -15.00 8.08
N GLN A 35 5.22 -15.56 8.15
CA GLN A 35 4.89 -16.83 7.51
C GLN A 35 5.09 -16.76 6.00
N ARG A 36 4.60 -15.69 5.35
CA ARG A 36 4.79 -15.47 3.91
C ARG A 36 6.26 -15.36 3.51
N GLN A 37 7.10 -14.75 4.34
CA GLN A 37 8.55 -14.70 4.08
C GLN A 37 9.20 -16.09 4.21
N ARG A 38 8.79 -16.88 5.22
CA ARG A 38 9.24 -18.27 5.38
C ARG A 38 8.80 -19.15 4.20
N ASP A 39 7.57 -18.99 3.73
CA ASP A 39 7.05 -19.74 2.57
C ASP A 39 7.83 -19.42 1.28
N ARG A 40 8.40 -18.21 1.18
CA ARG A 40 9.33 -17.80 0.12
C ARG A 40 10.78 -18.25 0.35
N GLN A 41 11.04 -18.95 1.47
CA GLN A 41 12.37 -19.40 1.87
C GLN A 41 13.36 -18.26 2.13
N ASP A 42 12.86 -17.09 2.55
CA ASP A 42 13.69 -15.98 3.03
C ASP A 42 14.46 -16.45 4.28
N SER A 43 15.74 -16.06 4.43
CA SER A 43 16.53 -16.45 5.60
C SER A 43 16.06 -15.71 6.86
N ASP A 44 16.27 -16.30 8.04
CA ASP A 44 15.88 -15.69 9.32
C ASP A 44 16.50 -14.29 9.52
N GLU A 45 17.72 -14.07 9.05
CA GLU A 45 18.38 -12.76 9.08
C GLU A 45 17.64 -11.73 8.22
N VAL A 46 17.20 -12.12 7.02
CA VAL A 46 16.43 -11.26 6.11
C VAL A 46 15.07 -10.96 6.73
N ILE A 47 14.39 -11.97 7.28
CA ILE A 47 13.10 -11.81 7.97
C ILE A 47 13.25 -10.84 9.14
N GLN A 48 14.24 -11.03 9.99
CA GLN A 48 14.48 -10.16 11.14
C GLN A 48 14.72 -8.71 10.71
N ARG A 49 15.53 -8.50 9.66
CA ARG A 49 15.80 -7.17 9.10
C ARG A 49 14.53 -6.51 8.56
N HIS A 50 13.67 -7.24 7.85
CA HIS A 50 12.40 -6.70 7.36
C HIS A 50 11.44 -6.38 8.51
N MET A 51 11.37 -7.24 9.52
CA MET A 51 10.46 -7.08 10.66
C MET A 51 10.91 -6.02 11.67
N ALA A 52 12.17 -5.56 11.61
CA ALA A 52 12.71 -4.51 12.48
C ALA A 52 11.91 -3.19 12.37
N TYR A 53 11.36 -2.89 11.19
CA TYR A 53 10.61 -1.65 10.92
C TYR A 53 9.10 -1.87 10.85
N TYR A 54 8.60 -3.04 11.26
CA TYR A 54 7.18 -3.40 11.11
C TYR A 54 6.27 -2.43 11.88
N ASP A 55 6.54 -2.19 13.16
CA ASP A 55 5.67 -1.33 14.00
C ASP A 55 5.72 0.14 13.58
N GLU A 56 6.85 0.59 13.05
CA GLU A 56 6.98 1.93 12.48
C GLU A 56 6.14 2.05 11.20
N THR A 57 6.27 1.08 10.30
CA THR A 57 5.52 1.03 9.04
C THR A 57 4.01 0.94 9.31
N MET A 58 3.59 0.12 10.27
CA MET A 58 2.17 0.00 10.64
C MET A 58 1.58 1.28 11.21
N ARG A 59 2.35 2.12 11.91
CA ARG A 59 1.87 3.44 12.36
C ARG A 59 1.52 4.36 11.19
N TYR A 60 2.24 4.23 10.08
CA TYR A 60 1.98 5.03 8.87
C TYR A 60 0.60 4.76 8.26
N LYS A 61 -0.01 3.59 8.51
CA LYS A 61 -1.38 3.26 8.08
C LYS A 61 -2.38 4.38 8.38
N THR A 62 -2.27 4.99 9.56
CA THR A 62 -3.19 6.06 10.02
C THR A 62 -3.10 7.35 9.20
N LYS A 63 -2.02 7.52 8.43
CA LYS A 63 -1.84 8.67 7.54
C LYS A 63 -2.36 8.41 6.13
N CYS A 64 -2.62 7.17 5.73
CA CYS A 64 -3.05 6.85 4.38
C CYS A 64 -4.55 7.05 4.20
N GLU A 65 -4.94 7.49 3.01
CA GLU A 65 -6.34 7.72 2.65
C GLU A 65 -7.14 6.41 2.60
N HIS A 66 -6.49 5.33 2.16
CA HIS A 66 -7.09 3.99 2.12
C HIS A 66 -6.15 2.95 2.71
N ALA A 67 -6.72 1.97 3.41
CA ALA A 67 -5.97 0.86 3.97
C ALA A 67 -6.71 -0.47 3.74
N PHE A 68 -6.00 -1.47 3.24
CA PHE A 68 -6.53 -2.80 2.95
C PHE A 68 -5.70 -3.86 3.66
N GLU A 69 -6.40 -4.75 4.38
CA GLU A 69 -5.76 -5.91 5.00
C GLU A 69 -5.70 -7.07 4.01
N ASN A 70 -4.49 -7.52 3.71
CA ASN A 70 -4.21 -8.52 2.71
C ASN A 70 -4.25 -9.93 3.30
N PHE A 71 -5.46 -10.40 3.60
CA PHE A 71 -5.72 -11.81 3.89
C PHE A 71 -5.76 -12.66 2.63
N ASP A 72 -6.48 -12.19 1.60
CA ASP A 72 -6.61 -12.82 0.29
C ASP A 72 -6.16 -11.85 -0.83
N SER A 73 -5.04 -12.17 -1.48
CA SER A 73 -4.42 -11.29 -2.48
C SER A 73 -5.33 -11.00 -3.68
N PRO A 74 -6.05 -11.98 -4.27
CA PRO A 74 -7.02 -11.71 -5.34
C PRO A 74 -8.11 -10.71 -4.95
N GLN A 75 -8.72 -10.89 -3.77
CA GLN A 75 -9.77 -10.00 -3.28
C GLN A 75 -9.24 -8.58 -3.04
N VAL A 76 -8.07 -8.44 -2.41
CA VAL A 76 -7.48 -7.11 -2.16
C VAL A 76 -7.09 -6.42 -3.47
N ALA A 77 -6.55 -7.18 -4.44
CA ALA A 77 -6.25 -6.62 -5.76
C ALA A 77 -7.51 -6.08 -6.44
N TYR A 78 -8.61 -6.83 -6.40
CA TYR A 78 -9.89 -6.38 -6.94
C TYR A 78 -10.39 -5.09 -6.24
N GLN A 79 -10.35 -5.05 -4.91
CA GLN A 79 -10.76 -3.86 -4.14
C GLN A 79 -9.91 -2.62 -4.47
N VAL A 80 -8.60 -2.79 -4.60
CA VAL A 80 -7.70 -1.70 -4.99
C VAL A 80 -7.98 -1.25 -6.43
N SER A 81 -8.27 -2.16 -7.35
CA SER A 81 -8.67 -1.81 -8.71
C SER A 81 -9.96 -0.98 -8.74
N GLU A 82 -11.03 -1.43 -8.08
CA GLU A 82 -12.29 -0.67 -8.01
C GLU A 82 -12.09 0.73 -7.41
N LEU A 83 -11.24 0.83 -6.38
CA LEU A 83 -10.90 2.12 -5.80
C LEU A 83 -10.22 3.03 -6.82
N ILE A 84 -9.25 2.52 -7.57
CA ILE A 84 -8.52 3.28 -8.59
C ILE A 84 -9.49 3.73 -9.70
N GLU A 85 -10.37 2.85 -10.18
CA GLU A 85 -11.38 3.19 -11.19
C GLU A 85 -12.28 4.35 -10.71
N SER A 86 -12.66 4.36 -9.42
CA SER A 86 -13.47 5.46 -8.86
C SER A 86 -12.80 6.84 -8.94
N TYR A 87 -11.46 6.90 -9.01
CA TYR A 87 -10.71 8.13 -9.22
C TYR A 87 -10.56 8.50 -10.70
N LEU A 88 -10.53 7.50 -11.59
CA LEU A 88 -10.44 7.70 -13.03
C LEU A 88 -11.79 8.16 -13.61
N ASP A 89 -12.89 7.52 -13.21
CA ASP A 89 -14.24 7.87 -13.66
C ASP A 89 -14.62 9.32 -13.30
N ARG A 90 -14.16 9.82 -12.15
CA ARG A 90 -14.40 11.21 -11.73
C ARG A 90 -13.69 12.24 -12.61
N ASN A 91 -12.69 11.84 -13.39
CA ASN A 91 -11.89 12.72 -14.25
C ASN A 91 -12.15 12.52 -15.75
N LEU A 92 -13.07 11.63 -16.14
CA LEU A 92 -13.56 11.54 -17.51
C LEU A 92 -14.60 12.64 -17.76
N THR A 93 -14.16 13.90 -17.88
CA THR A 93 -14.93 14.88 -18.64
C THR A 93 -14.90 14.43 -20.10
N ALA A 94 -16.03 13.93 -20.60
CA ALA A 94 -16.21 13.66 -22.02
C ALA A 94 -15.90 14.95 -22.80
N THR A 95 -14.75 15.02 -23.45
CA THR A 95 -14.58 15.90 -24.61
C THR A 95 -15.30 15.23 -25.77
N ASP A 96 -16.61 15.46 -25.83
CA ASP A 96 -17.39 15.27 -27.05
C ASP A 96 -16.85 16.28 -28.07
N TYR A 97 -16.29 15.77 -29.17
CA TYR A 97 -15.94 16.52 -30.37
C TYR A 97 -17.03 16.37 -31.41
#